data_AF-A0A356Z4X2-F1
#
_entry.id   AF-A0A356Z4X2-F1
#
_cell.length_a   1.000
_cell.length_b   1.000
_cell.length_c   1.000
_cell.angle_alpha   90.00
_cell.angle_beta   90.00
_cell.angle_gamma   90.00
#
_symmetry.space_group_name_H-M   'P 1'
#
loop_
_entity.id
_entity.type
_entity.pdbx_description
1 polymer ?
#
loop_
_entity_poly.entity_id
_entity_poly.type
_entity_poly.pdbx_seq_one_letter_code
_entity_poly.pdbx_strand_id
1 'polypeptide(L)'
;MRTLPNTHVLDGNVIEVEGFRLLGVPDPLSSSTRVINSDRNDSKAELEKQYNDVLNSLDTQGQPDIIVIHNPRYAEKLAGLAPVVISGHLHRTSIRESHQTALLNPGSTGASGLRGVYSEAGVPYSAMILYMQPGQNPIAVDLISYHPSDGKFSIERSLLNEPDPQTQP
;
A
#
# COMPACT_ATOMS: atom_id res chain seq x y z
N MET A 1 -14.86 -5.31 -12.79
CA MET A 1 -14.26 -4.14 -12.13
C MET A 1 -14.03 -2.97 -13.06
N ARG A 2 -13.39 -3.14 -14.24
CA ARG A 2 -13.15 -2.04 -15.20
C ARG A 2 -14.41 -1.29 -15.71
N THR A 3 -15.60 -1.84 -15.49
CA THR A 3 -16.88 -1.27 -15.91
C THR A 3 -17.54 -0.38 -14.85
N LEU A 4 -16.96 -0.28 -13.64
CA LEU A 4 -17.50 0.57 -12.58
C LEU A 4 -17.03 2.02 -12.77
N PRO A 5 -17.88 3.02 -12.50
CA PRO A 5 -17.48 4.41 -12.57
C PRO A 5 -16.36 4.72 -11.55
N ASN A 6 -15.48 5.65 -11.89
CA ASN A 6 -14.35 6.10 -11.05
C ASN A 6 -13.46 4.96 -10.54
N THR A 7 -13.32 3.90 -11.35
CA THR A 7 -12.49 2.74 -11.03
C THR A 7 -11.32 2.66 -12.02
N HIS A 8 -10.11 2.76 -11.49
CA HIS A 8 -8.89 2.59 -12.26
C HIS A 8 -8.22 1.27 -11.87
N VAL A 9 -7.85 0.47 -12.86
CA VAL A 9 -7.07 -0.75 -12.65
C VAL A 9 -5.62 -0.43 -12.99
N LEU A 10 -4.73 -0.57 -12.02
CA LEU A 10 -3.29 -0.37 -12.18
C LEU A 10 -2.66 -1.68 -12.68
N ASP A 11 -2.09 -1.65 -13.89
CA ASP A 11 -1.60 -2.84 -14.60
C ASP A 11 -0.14 -2.70 -15.10
N GLY A 12 0.68 -1.93 -14.37
CA GLY A 12 2.08 -1.68 -14.68
C GLY A 12 2.36 -0.39 -15.46
N ASN A 13 1.31 0.35 -15.83
CA ASN A 13 1.46 1.68 -16.41
C ASN A 13 1.20 2.76 -15.35
N VAL A 14 1.93 3.87 -15.45
CA VAL A 14 1.65 5.10 -14.70
C VAL A 14 0.37 5.70 -15.27
N ILE A 15 -0.60 5.94 -14.39
CA ILE A 15 -1.82 6.68 -14.74
C ILE A 15 -1.85 8.01 -14.00
N GLU A 16 -2.56 8.99 -14.55
CA GLU A 16 -2.80 10.26 -13.89
C GLU A 16 -4.27 10.38 -13.45
N VAL A 17 -4.49 10.77 -12.20
CA VAL A 17 -5.82 10.98 -11.61
C VAL A 17 -5.79 12.27 -10.81
N GLU A 18 -6.54 13.28 -11.21
CA GLU A 18 -6.60 14.59 -10.54
C GLU A 18 -5.19 15.20 -10.27
N GLY A 19 -4.27 15.01 -11.22
CA GLY A 19 -2.87 15.45 -11.14
C GLY A 19 -1.92 14.49 -10.42
N PHE A 20 -2.42 13.48 -9.70
CA PHE A 20 -1.58 12.44 -9.08
C PHE A 20 -1.14 11.42 -10.11
N ARG A 21 0.14 11.06 -10.09
CA ARG A 21 0.72 9.99 -10.89
C ARG A 21 0.81 8.72 -10.07
N LEU A 22 0.08 7.68 -10.48
CA LEU A 22 -0.02 6.41 -9.76
C LEU A 22 0.60 5.30 -10.60
N LEU A 23 1.50 4.52 -10.00
CA LEU A 23 2.00 3.27 -10.56
C LEU A 23 1.52 2.12 -9.69
N GLY A 24 0.84 1.14 -10.28
CA GLY A 24 0.56 -0.11 -9.58
C GLY A 24 1.02 -1.28 -10.40
N VAL A 25 1.80 -2.16 -9.77
CA VAL A 25 2.30 -3.38 -10.41
C VAL A 25 1.47 -4.56 -9.90
N PRO A 26 0.77 -5.28 -10.80
CA PRO A 26 -0.07 -6.40 -10.40
C PRO A 26 0.76 -7.49 -9.71
N ASP A 27 0.14 -8.16 -8.75
CA ASP A 27 0.72 -9.35 -8.14
C ASP A 27 0.85 -10.45 -9.21
N PRO A 28 2.02 -11.08 -9.41
CA PRO A 28 2.16 -12.24 -10.29
C PRO A 28 1.09 -13.32 -10.09
N LEU A 29 0.66 -13.54 -8.84
CA LEU A 29 -0.34 -14.53 -8.47
C LEU A 29 -1.78 -14.12 -8.79
N SER A 30 -2.05 -12.83 -9.05
CA SER A 30 -3.40 -12.30 -9.35
C SER A 30 -4.01 -12.86 -10.64
N SER A 31 -3.18 -13.41 -11.53
CA SER A 31 -3.60 -14.04 -12.79
C SER A 31 -3.98 -15.52 -12.64
N SER A 32 -3.73 -16.13 -11.47
CA SER A 32 -3.95 -17.56 -11.26
C SER A 32 -5.27 -17.85 -10.56
N THR A 33 -6.08 -18.76 -11.11
CA THR A 33 -7.35 -19.23 -10.50
C THR A 33 -7.13 -20.09 -9.25
N ARG A 34 -5.88 -20.37 -8.87
CA ARG A 34 -5.58 -21.21 -7.71
C ARG A 34 -5.51 -20.32 -6.47
N VAL A 35 -6.46 -20.52 -5.56
CA VAL A 35 -6.33 -20.06 -4.17
C VAL A 35 -5.28 -20.94 -3.49
N ILE A 36 -4.01 -20.64 -3.75
CA ILE A 36 -2.89 -21.23 -3.04
C ILE A 36 -2.79 -20.46 -1.72
N ASN A 37 -2.71 -21.17 -0.59
CA ASN A 37 -2.38 -20.55 0.69
C ASN A 37 -1.11 -19.72 0.51
N SER A 38 -1.27 -18.40 0.49
CA SER A 38 -0.25 -17.43 0.09
C SER A 38 0.86 -17.24 1.14
N ASP A 39 0.76 -17.95 2.27
CA ASP A 39 1.86 -18.15 3.22
C ASP A 39 3.01 -18.98 2.63
N ARG A 40 2.82 -19.62 1.47
CA ARG A 40 3.85 -20.43 0.80
C ARG A 40 4.59 -19.61 -0.24
N ASN A 41 5.63 -18.91 0.24
CA ASN A 41 6.80 -18.45 -0.52
C ASN A 41 6.48 -17.92 -1.92
N ASP A 42 6.21 -16.62 -2.05
CA ASP A 42 6.57 -15.93 -3.29
C ASP A 42 8.03 -16.30 -3.58
N SER A 43 8.24 -16.93 -4.74
CA SER A 43 9.58 -17.32 -5.12
C SER A 43 10.41 -16.06 -5.21
N LYS A 44 11.69 -16.13 -4.81
CA LYS A 44 12.62 -15.00 -4.94
C LYS A 44 12.60 -14.42 -6.37
N ALA A 45 12.33 -15.25 -7.38
CA ALA A 45 12.20 -14.84 -8.76
C ALA A 45 10.97 -13.96 -9.05
N GLU A 46 9.78 -14.31 -8.55
CA GLU A 46 8.56 -13.50 -8.73
C GLU A 46 8.68 -12.14 -8.05
N LEU A 47 9.30 -12.15 -6.87
CA LEU A 47 9.64 -10.98 -6.08
C LEU A 47 10.60 -10.03 -6.80
N GLU A 48 11.70 -10.56 -7.35
CA GLU A 48 12.66 -9.76 -8.13
C GLU A 48 12.04 -9.25 -9.45
N LYS A 49 11.15 -10.04 -10.07
CA LYS A 49 10.40 -9.60 -11.26
C LYS A 49 9.55 -8.36 -10.96
N GLN A 50 8.78 -8.37 -9.87
CA GLN A 50 7.91 -7.23 -9.53
C GLN A 50 8.73 -5.94 -9.31
N TYR A 51 9.90 -6.04 -8.68
CA TYR A 51 10.80 -4.90 -8.49
C TYR A 51 11.36 -4.37 -9.82
N ASN A 52 11.82 -5.27 -10.70
CA ASN A 52 12.29 -4.88 -12.02
C ASN A 52 11.17 -4.26 -12.88
N ASP A 53 9.94 -4.76 -12.75
CA ASP A 53 8.78 -4.18 -13.43
C ASP A 53 8.52 -2.73 -12.95
N VAL A 54 8.68 -2.44 -11.65
CA VAL A 54 8.65 -1.06 -11.14
C VAL A 54 9.78 -0.23 -11.75
N LEU A 55 11.03 -0.67 -11.65
CA LEU A 55 12.18 0.08 -12.18
C LEU A 55 12.05 0.39 -13.67
N ASN A 56 11.67 -0.60 -14.48
CA ASN A 56 11.43 -0.41 -15.91
C ASN A 56 10.34 0.63 -16.17
N SER A 57 9.29 0.66 -15.34
CA SER A 57 8.22 1.65 -15.45
C SER A 57 8.72 3.05 -15.08
N LEU A 58 9.55 3.18 -14.05
CA LEU A 58 10.18 4.45 -13.67
C LEU A 58 11.09 4.99 -14.79
N ASP A 59 11.90 4.12 -15.40
CA ASP A 59 12.81 4.52 -16.47
C ASP A 59 12.07 4.96 -17.74
N THR A 60 10.95 4.30 -18.07
CA THR A 60 10.21 4.55 -19.31
C THR A 60 9.11 5.59 -19.18
N GLN A 61 8.52 5.73 -17.99
CA GLN A 61 7.34 6.57 -17.75
C GLN A 61 7.60 7.69 -16.74
N GLY A 62 8.72 7.67 -16.02
CA GLY A 62 9.09 8.67 -15.01
C GLY A 62 8.53 8.38 -13.62
N GLN A 63 8.89 9.23 -12.64
CA GLN A 63 8.55 9.01 -11.23
C GLN A 63 7.06 9.25 -10.91
N PRO A 64 6.38 8.30 -10.24
CA PRO A 64 5.02 8.48 -9.73
C PRO A 64 5.02 9.15 -8.35
N ASP A 65 3.87 9.72 -7.97
CA ASP A 65 3.62 10.20 -6.61
C ASP A 65 3.35 9.03 -5.65
N ILE A 66 2.68 7.99 -6.16
CA ILE A 66 2.24 6.83 -5.37
C ILE A 66 2.57 5.53 -6.13
N ILE A 67 3.28 4.63 -5.46
CA ILE A 67 3.47 3.25 -5.92
C ILE A 67 2.56 2.33 -5.12
N VAL A 68 1.81 1.45 -5.79
CA VAL A 68 0.93 0.45 -5.17
C VAL A 68 1.43 -0.95 -5.53
N ILE A 69 1.75 -1.75 -4.53
CA ILE A 69 2.15 -3.15 -4.69
C ILE A 69 1.37 -4.04 -3.73
N HIS A 70 1.34 -5.34 -4.00
CA HIS A 70 0.66 -6.27 -3.10
C HIS A 70 1.57 -6.69 -1.92
N ASN A 71 2.82 -7.10 -2.18
CA ASN A 71 3.67 -7.71 -1.16
C ASN A 71 4.51 -6.69 -0.37
N PRO A 72 4.32 -6.57 0.96
CA PRO A 72 5.05 -5.61 1.79
C PRO A 72 6.55 -5.91 1.92
N ARG A 73 7.02 -7.13 1.63
CA ARG A 73 8.46 -7.46 1.65
C ARG A 73 9.28 -6.62 0.67
N TYR A 74 8.66 -6.07 -0.38
CA TYR A 74 9.30 -5.17 -1.34
C TYR A 74 8.99 -3.70 -1.11
N ALA A 75 8.01 -3.35 -0.28
CA ALA A 75 7.71 -1.95 -0.02
C ALA A 75 8.94 -1.20 0.48
N GLU A 76 9.72 -1.83 1.38
CA GLU A 76 10.99 -1.29 1.88
C GLU A 76 12.04 -1.11 0.77
N LYS A 77 12.15 -2.04 -0.18
CA LYS A 77 13.09 -1.92 -1.31
C LYS A 77 12.72 -0.81 -2.29
N LEU A 78 11.45 -0.39 -2.30
CA LEU A 78 10.96 0.72 -3.12
C LEU A 78 11.06 2.08 -2.42
N ALA A 79 11.51 2.11 -1.16
CA ALA A 79 11.77 3.35 -0.45
C ALA A 79 12.78 4.21 -1.24
N GLY A 80 12.47 5.48 -1.40
CA GLY A 80 13.22 6.46 -2.19
C GLY A 80 12.82 6.54 -3.67
N LEU A 81 11.94 5.67 -4.16
CA LEU A 81 11.51 5.69 -5.57
C LEU A 81 10.23 6.50 -5.82
N ALA A 82 9.45 6.78 -4.78
CA ALA A 82 8.28 7.64 -4.80
C ALA A 82 8.00 8.17 -3.38
N PRO A 83 7.30 9.31 -3.21
CA PRO A 83 6.93 9.83 -1.89
C PRO A 83 6.09 8.84 -1.05
N VAL A 84 5.29 7.99 -1.70
CA VAL A 84 4.39 7.04 -1.03
C VAL A 84 4.47 5.67 -1.69
N VAL A 85 4.60 4.62 -0.87
CA VAL A 85 4.44 3.23 -1.29
C VAL A 85 3.35 2.57 -0.45
N ILE A 86 2.31 2.07 -1.11
CA ILE A 86 1.20 1.35 -0.48
C ILE A 86 1.37 -0.16 -0.73
N SER A 87 1.28 -0.94 0.35
CA SER A 87 1.36 -2.40 0.32
C SER A 87 0.18 -3.07 1.02
N GLY A 88 -0.03 -4.37 0.76
CA GLY A 88 -1.14 -5.15 1.32
C GLY A 88 -0.68 -6.45 1.96
N HIS A 89 -1.44 -7.54 1.71
CA HIS A 89 -1.14 -8.93 2.06
C HIS A 89 -1.16 -9.34 3.55
N LEU A 90 -0.51 -8.58 4.45
CA LEU A 90 -0.32 -9.03 5.83
C LEU A 90 -1.54 -8.86 6.74
N HIS A 91 -2.62 -8.24 6.25
CA HIS A 91 -3.82 -7.89 7.03
C HIS A 91 -3.47 -7.15 8.34
N ARG A 92 -2.33 -6.46 8.38
CA ARG A 92 -1.80 -5.72 9.53
C ARG A 92 -1.47 -4.30 9.11
N THR A 93 -1.97 -3.34 9.86
CA THR A 93 -1.71 -1.92 9.63
C THR A 93 -0.25 -1.60 9.90
N SER A 94 0.36 -0.77 9.06
CA SER A 94 1.73 -0.27 9.28
C SER A 94 1.88 1.10 8.65
N ILE A 95 2.46 2.03 9.41
CA ILE A 95 2.91 3.34 8.94
C ILE A 95 4.39 3.40 9.28
N ARG A 96 5.25 3.55 8.26
CA ARG A 96 6.70 3.69 8.42
C ARG A 96 7.21 4.75 7.47
N GLU A 97 8.36 5.31 7.79
CA GLU A 97 9.08 6.23 6.92
C GLU A 97 10.49 5.71 6.70
N SER A 98 10.93 5.72 5.44
CA SER A 98 12.24 5.26 5.04
C SER A 98 12.63 6.02 3.78
N HIS A 99 13.85 6.58 3.72
CA HIS A 99 14.33 7.33 2.55
C HIS A 99 13.34 8.40 2.03
N GLN A 100 12.74 9.20 2.93
CA GLN A 100 11.73 10.23 2.59
C GLN A 100 10.48 9.67 1.89
N THR A 101 10.21 8.37 2.08
CA THR A 101 9.05 7.67 1.55
C THR A 101 8.17 7.19 2.70
N ALA A 102 6.87 7.46 2.61
CA ALA A 102 5.88 6.87 3.49
C ALA A 102 5.53 5.46 2.99
N LEU A 103 5.89 4.44 3.79
CA LEU A 103 5.55 3.04 3.57
C LEU A 103 4.27 2.71 4.34
N LEU A 104 3.17 2.59 3.61
CA LEU A 104 1.82 2.45 4.17
C LEU A 104 1.26 1.05 3.90
N ASN A 105 0.67 0.45 4.92
CA ASN A 105 -0.18 -0.72 4.80
C ASN A 105 -1.49 -0.44 5.54
N PRO A 106 -2.61 -0.25 4.83
CA PRO A 106 -3.89 0.10 5.46
C PRO A 106 -4.54 -1.09 6.17
N GLY A 107 -3.97 -2.29 6.12
CA GLY A 107 -4.55 -3.48 6.72
C GLY A 107 -5.67 -4.07 5.87
N SER A 108 -6.83 -4.32 6.47
CA SER A 108 -7.96 -4.98 5.81
C SER A 108 -9.26 -4.26 6.14
N THR A 109 -10.08 -4.00 5.12
CA THR A 109 -11.42 -3.41 5.27
C THR A 109 -12.51 -4.45 5.56
N GLY A 110 -12.13 -5.68 5.96
CA GLY A 110 -13.09 -6.76 6.28
C GLY A 110 -13.64 -7.52 5.08
N ALA A 111 -13.11 -7.30 3.88
CA ALA A 111 -13.57 -7.96 2.64
C ALA A 111 -13.15 -9.44 2.48
N SER A 112 -12.63 -10.09 3.54
CA SER A 112 -12.22 -11.51 3.52
C SER A 112 -13.38 -12.51 3.44
N GLY A 113 -14.64 -12.04 3.37
CA GLY A 113 -15.84 -12.88 3.30
C GLY A 113 -16.07 -13.67 4.60
N LEU A 114 -16.68 -14.85 4.52
CA LEU A 114 -16.93 -15.72 5.68
C LEU A 114 -15.64 -16.05 6.46
N ARG A 115 -14.46 -15.97 5.83
CA ARG A 115 -13.18 -16.14 6.52
C ARG A 115 -12.87 -15.02 7.50
N GLY A 116 -13.39 -13.80 7.32
CA GLY A 116 -13.29 -12.73 8.33
C GLY A 116 -14.18 -12.95 9.55
N VAL A 117 -15.18 -13.83 9.44
CA VAL A 117 -16.06 -14.24 10.56
C VAL A 117 -15.46 -15.43 11.32
N TYR A 118 -14.74 -16.32 10.62
CA TYR A 118 -14.13 -17.54 11.19
C TYR A 118 -12.61 -17.46 11.42
N SER A 119 -11.92 -16.41 10.96
CA SER A 119 -10.50 -16.23 11.26
C SER A 119 -10.35 -16.03 12.76
N GLU A 120 -9.57 -16.90 13.38
CA GLU A 120 -9.22 -16.81 14.79
C GLU A 120 -8.78 -15.38 15.14
N ALA A 121 -9.50 -14.74 16.06
CA ALA A 121 -9.20 -13.47 16.72
C ALA A 121 -9.10 -12.21 15.84
N GLY A 122 -10.16 -11.39 15.86
CA GLY A 122 -10.03 -9.95 16.15
C GLY A 122 -9.17 -9.08 15.25
N VAL A 123 -8.92 -9.45 13.97
CA VAL A 123 -8.23 -8.55 13.03
C VAL A 123 -9.07 -7.29 12.84
N PRO A 124 -8.57 -6.10 13.21
CA PRO A 124 -9.33 -4.87 13.09
C PRO A 124 -9.60 -4.53 11.63
N TYR A 125 -10.81 -4.07 11.36
CA TYR A 125 -11.11 -3.42 10.09
C TYR A 125 -10.43 -2.07 10.08
N SER A 126 -9.69 -1.77 9.02
CA SER A 126 -8.84 -0.61 8.96
C SER A 126 -8.85 0.04 7.59
N ALA A 127 -8.68 1.36 7.60
CA ALA A 127 -8.53 2.19 6.41
C ALA A 127 -7.62 3.38 6.74
N MET A 128 -6.93 3.92 5.73
CA MET A 128 -6.07 5.09 5.88
C MET A 128 -6.59 6.24 5.01
N ILE A 129 -6.59 7.44 5.58
CA ILE A 129 -6.77 8.69 4.83
C ILE A 129 -5.41 9.36 4.75
N LEU A 130 -4.87 9.46 3.53
CA LEU A 130 -3.58 10.09 3.27
C LEU A 130 -3.79 11.55 2.84
N TYR A 131 -3.05 12.46 3.47
CA TYR A 131 -3.07 13.88 3.14
C TYR A 131 -1.82 14.21 2.34
N MET A 132 -1.99 14.54 1.05
CA MET A 132 -0.91 14.89 0.13
C MET A 132 -1.44 15.76 -1.03
N GLN A 133 -0.53 16.47 -1.70
CA GLN A 133 -0.79 17.19 -2.94
C GLN A 133 0.02 16.58 -4.09
N PRO A 134 -0.43 16.70 -5.36
CA PRO A 134 0.34 16.23 -6.51
C PRO A 134 1.75 16.81 -6.54
N GLY A 135 2.76 15.96 -6.77
CA GLY A 135 4.17 16.37 -6.81
C GLY A 135 4.75 16.82 -5.46
N GLN A 136 4.06 16.59 -4.35
CA GLN A 136 4.51 16.93 -2.99
C GLN A 136 4.61 15.69 -2.10
N ASN A 137 5.42 15.78 -1.06
CA ASN A 137 5.49 14.73 -0.03
C ASN A 137 4.20 14.68 0.80
N PRO A 138 3.79 13.50 1.30
CA PRO A 138 2.64 13.38 2.19
C PRO A 138 2.90 14.09 3.52
N ILE A 139 1.87 14.72 4.08
CA ILE A 139 1.99 15.50 5.33
C ILE A 139 1.44 14.76 6.55
N ALA A 140 0.46 13.89 6.35
CA ALA A 140 -0.17 13.14 7.43
C ALA A 140 -0.91 11.93 6.89
N VAL A 141 -1.15 10.97 7.77
CA VAL A 141 -2.08 9.85 7.54
C VAL A 141 -2.97 9.68 8.77
N ASP A 142 -4.27 9.53 8.55
CA ASP A 142 -5.22 9.12 9.59
C ASP A 142 -5.52 7.63 9.42
N LEU A 143 -5.19 6.82 10.42
CA LEU A 143 -5.58 5.42 10.51
C LEU A 143 -6.92 5.31 11.22
N ILE A 144 -7.93 4.86 10.48
CA ILE A 144 -9.24 4.51 11.01
C ILE A 144 -9.24 3.01 11.32
N SER A 145 -9.61 2.64 12.55
CA SER A 145 -9.68 1.24 12.98
C SER A 145 -11.00 0.92 13.67
N TYR A 146 -11.52 -0.27 13.41
CA TYR A 146 -12.68 -0.84 14.07
C TYR A 146 -12.39 -2.27 14.53
N HIS A 147 -12.63 -2.57 15.79
CA HIS A 147 -12.41 -3.88 16.40
C HIS A 147 -13.76 -4.59 16.62
N PRO A 148 -14.14 -5.58 15.80
CA PRO A 148 -15.45 -6.23 15.93
C PRO A 148 -15.66 -6.96 17.26
N SER A 149 -14.58 -7.41 17.90
CA SER A 149 -14.62 -8.18 19.14
C SER A 149 -15.14 -7.40 20.35
N ASP A 150 -14.87 -6.09 20.40
CA ASP A 150 -15.26 -5.22 21.50
C ASP A 150 -16.00 -3.95 21.05
N GLY A 151 -16.27 -3.82 19.75
CA GLY A 151 -17.03 -2.71 19.15
C GLY A 151 -16.29 -1.37 19.16
N LYS A 152 -14.99 -1.36 19.44
CA LYS A 152 -14.23 -0.10 19.53
C LYS A 152 -13.88 0.46 18.16
N PHE A 153 -14.02 1.77 18.06
CA PHE A 153 -13.61 2.57 16.91
C PHE A 153 -12.55 3.59 17.34
N SER A 154 -11.50 3.75 16.55
CA SER A 154 -10.46 4.77 16.76
C SER A 154 -10.04 5.43 15.45
N ILE A 155 -9.58 6.68 15.58
CA ILE A 155 -8.89 7.42 14.51
C ILE A 155 -7.59 7.92 15.12
N GLU A 156 -6.47 7.58 14.50
CA GLU A 156 -5.13 7.98 14.94
C GLU A 156 -4.44 8.73 13.80
N ARG A 157 -4.00 9.96 14.06
CA ARG A 157 -3.22 10.76 13.10
C ARG A 157 -1.73 10.55 13.35
N SER A 158 -1.00 10.24 12.29
CA SER A 158 0.45 10.32 12.24
C SER A 158 0.86 11.43 11.29
N LEU A 159 1.67 12.36 11.78
CA LEU A 159 2.36 13.33 10.93
C LEU A 159 3.50 12.62 10.20
N LEU A 160 3.71 12.97 8.95
CA LEU A 160 4.73 12.40 8.08
C LEU A 160 5.75 13.47 7.72
N ASN A 161 6.98 13.07 7.46
CA ASN A 161 8.10 13.94 7.13
C ASN A 161 8.37 15.02 8.19
N GLU A 162 8.10 14.71 9.47
CA GLU A 162 8.49 15.62 10.54
C GLU A 162 10.02 15.69 10.65
N PRO A 163 10.60 16.90 10.72
CA PRO A 163 12.02 17.03 11.03
C PRO A 163 12.29 16.46 12.42
N ASP A 164 13.32 15.61 12.54
CA ASP A 164 13.71 15.00 13.80
C ASP A 164 13.88 16.10 14.88
N PRO A 165 13.10 16.07 15.97
CA PRO A 165 13.16 17.07 17.03
C PRO A 165 14.56 17.26 17.61
N GLN A 166 15.45 16.27 17.47
CA GLN A 166 16.84 16.33 17.95
C GLN A 166 17.83 16.97 16.97
N THR A 167 17.36 17.39 15.79
CA THR A 167 18.20 18.02 14.75
C THR A 167 17.87 19.49 14.49
N GLN A 168 17.01 20.11 15.30
CA GLN A 168 16.80 21.57 15.26
C GLN A 168 17.97 22.32 15.89
N PRO A 169 18.49 23.39 15.25
CA PRO A 169 19.63 24.16 15.75
C PRO A 169 19.33 24.96 17.03
#